data_AF-A0A2V6YNE2-F1
#
_entry.id   AF-A0A2V6YNE2-F1
#
_cell.length_a   1.000
_cell.length_b   1.000
_cell.length_c   1.000
_cell.angle_alpha   90.00
_cell.angle_beta   90.00
_cell.angle_gamma   90.00
#
_symmetry.space_group_name_H-M   'P 1'
#
loop_
_entity.id
_entity.type
_entity.pdbx_description
1 polymer ?
#
loop_
_entity_poly.entity_id
_entity_poly.type
_entity_poly.pdbx_seq_one_letter_code
_entity_poly.pdbx_strand_id
1 'polypeptide(L)'
;MRRAAAFVGAVVLGWLCWDTGADPVRLAHGLPWILDFVRRMVPPDLRVLPAALVGALKTVEIALLGTAVAAILALPLGFLSARNIAAAALFYPARAILNFFRSVDTLVYALVFVAAVGLGPFPGVLA
;
A
#
# COMPACT_ATOMS: atom_id res chain seq x y z
N MET A 1 23.93 -1.14 35.38
CA MET A 1 23.42 -1.61 34.07
C MET A 1 22.19 -0.85 33.59
N ARG A 2 21.12 -0.69 34.39
CA ARG A 2 19.88 0.02 34.01
C ARG A 2 20.04 1.51 33.62
N ARG A 3 21.00 2.23 34.23
CA ARG A 3 21.31 3.65 33.90
C ARG A 3 22.08 3.81 32.58
N ALA A 4 22.91 2.83 32.21
CA ALA A 4 23.64 2.85 30.94
C ALA A 4 22.71 2.57 29.75
N ALA A 5 21.76 1.64 29.91
CA ALA A 5 20.73 1.38 28.90
C ALA A 5 19.82 2.60 28.67
N ALA A 6 19.48 3.34 29.73
CA ALA A 6 18.69 4.58 29.61
C ALA A 6 19.46 5.70 28.88
N PHE A 7 20.76 5.83 29.12
CA PHE A 7 21.60 6.82 28.45
C PHE A 7 21.78 6.51 26.96
N VAL A 8 22.04 5.24 26.62
CA VAL A 8 22.13 4.79 25.22
C VAL A 8 20.79 5.00 24.50
N GLY A 9 19.67 4.66 25.15
CA GLY A 9 18.33 4.92 24.61
C GLY A 9 18.07 6.41 24.36
N ALA A 10 18.45 7.29 25.28
CA ALA A 10 18.28 8.74 25.12
C ALA A 10 19.15 9.32 24.00
N VAL A 11 20.39 8.83 23.84
CA VAL A 11 21.28 9.24 22.75
C VAL A 11 20.76 8.76 21.40
N VAL A 12 20.26 7.53 21.32
CA VAL A 12 19.65 6.99 20.10
C VAL A 12 18.37 7.75 19.74
N LEU A 13 17.51 8.06 20.72
CA LEU A 13 16.31 8.87 20.49
C LEU A 13 16.66 10.30 20.05
N GLY A 14 17.67 10.92 20.66
CA GLY A 14 18.15 12.24 20.26
C GLY A 14 18.71 12.25 18.83
N TRP A 15 19.48 11.22 18.46
CA TRP A 15 20.02 11.07 17.11
C TRP A 15 18.91 10.84 16.08
N LEU A 16 17.92 9.99 16.39
CA LEU A 16 16.77 9.74 15.54
C LEU A 16 15.90 11.00 15.34
N CYS A 17 15.68 11.79 16.38
CA CYS A 17 14.93 13.05 16.27
C CYS A 17 15.65 14.07 15.37
N TRP A 18 16.98 14.10 15.40
CA TRP A 18 17.77 14.97 14.54
C TRP A 18 17.77 14.49 13.08
N ASP A 19 17.95 13.18 12.86
CA ASP A 19 18.03 12.59 11.52
C ASP A 19 16.67 12.59 10.79
N THR A 20 15.57 12.53 11.54
CA THR A 20 14.21 12.62 11.00
C THR A 20 13.73 14.06 10.78
N GLY A 21 14.50 15.08 11.20
CA GLY A 21 14.10 16.49 11.07
C GLY A 21 12.78 16.79 11.79
N ALA A 22 12.53 16.11 12.92
CA ALA A 22 11.31 16.23 13.71
C ALA A 22 11.31 17.56 14.49
N ASP A 23 11.12 18.66 13.77
CA ASP A 23 11.10 20.01 14.32
C ASP A 23 9.71 20.36 14.86
N PRO A 24 9.54 20.58 16.18
CA PRO A 24 8.27 21.03 16.76
C PRO A 24 7.80 22.36 16.18
N VAL A 25 8.76 23.18 15.74
CA VAL A 25 8.54 24.48 15.11
C VAL A 25 7.89 24.35 13.73
N ARG A 26 8.26 23.33 12.92
CA ARG A 26 7.65 23.09 11.60
C ARG A 26 6.20 22.62 11.73
N LEU A 27 5.90 21.84 12.76
CA LEU A 27 4.53 21.44 13.09
C LEU A 27 3.67 22.65 13.51
N ALA A 28 4.21 23.53 14.34
CA ALA A 28 3.52 24.76 14.76
C ALA A 28 3.23 25.69 13.56
N HIS A 29 4.14 25.77 12.58
CA HIS A 29 3.93 26.53 11.35
C HIS A 29 2.97 25.86 10.35
N GLY A 30 2.84 24.52 10.37
CA GLY A 30 1.88 23.78 9.54
C GLY A 30 0.44 23.82 10.05
N LEU A 31 0.25 24.10 11.34
CA LEU A 31 -1.06 24.17 12.01
C LEU A 31 -2.10 25.08 11.32
N PRO A 32 -1.77 26.33 10.91
CA PRO A 32 -2.72 27.17 10.17
C PRO A 32 -3.15 26.54 8.84
N TRP A 33 -2.26 25.83 8.15
CA TRP A 33 -2.56 25.15 6.88
C TRP A 33 -3.56 24.00 7.07
N ILE A 34 -3.41 23.24 8.17
CA ILE A 34 -4.34 22.18 8.54
C ILE A 34 -5.73 22.78 8.83
N LEU A 35 -5.78 23.88 9.58
CA LEU A 35 -7.03 24.57 9.89
C LEU A 35 -7.71 25.12 8.63
N ASP A 36 -6.95 25.69 7.69
CA ASP A 36 -7.49 26.18 6.42
C ASP A 36 -8.00 25.04 5.53
N PHE A 37 -7.30 23.91 5.50
CA PHE A 37 -7.74 22.72 4.77
C PHE A 37 -9.06 22.18 5.32
N VAL A 38 -9.18 22.07 6.65
CA VAL A 38 -10.42 21.63 7.32
C VAL A 38 -11.55 22.62 7.09
N ARG A 39 -11.28 23.93 7.15
CA ARG A 39 -12.28 24.96 6.86
C ARG A 39 -12.76 24.89 5.41
N ARG A 40 -11.90 24.55 4.46
CA ARG A 40 -12.27 24.38 3.04
C ARG A 40 -13.05 23.10 2.76
N MET A 41 -13.00 22.12 3.66
CA MET A 41 -13.85 20.92 3.59
C MET A 41 -15.29 21.18 4.06
N VAL A 42 -15.58 22.33 4.69
CA VAL A 42 -16.91 22.68 5.22
C VAL A 42 -17.38 24.02 4.63
N PRO A 43 -18.44 24.07 3.80
CA PRO A 43 -19.55 23.14 3.75
C PRO A 43 -19.42 22.08 2.62
N PRO A 44 -19.63 20.79 2.90
CA PRO A 44 -19.63 19.76 1.87
C PRO A 44 -20.80 19.97 0.91
N ASP A 45 -20.53 19.97 -0.39
CA ASP A 45 -21.58 20.07 -1.40
C ASP A 45 -22.29 18.71 -1.58
N LEU A 46 -23.56 18.62 -1.19
CA LEU A 46 -24.36 17.41 -1.34
C LEU A 46 -24.66 17.06 -2.81
N ARG A 47 -24.37 17.97 -3.75
CA ARG A 47 -24.52 17.71 -5.19
C ARG A 47 -23.44 16.77 -5.74
N VAL A 48 -22.31 16.60 -5.04
CA VAL A 48 -21.26 15.66 -5.46
C VAL A 48 -21.54 14.22 -5.01
N LEU A 49 -22.53 13.99 -4.14
CA LEU A 49 -22.88 12.68 -3.61
C LEU A 49 -23.14 11.62 -4.71
N PRO A 50 -23.88 11.91 -5.80
CA PRO A 50 -24.08 10.98 -6.90
C PRO A 50 -22.75 10.63 -7.60
N ALA A 51 -21.90 11.61 -7.85
CA ALA A 51 -20.59 11.39 -8.47
C ALA A 51 -19.66 10.59 -7.54
N ALA A 52 -19.70 10.86 -6.23
CA ALA A 52 -18.94 10.12 -5.23
C ALA A 52 -19.39 8.66 -5.11
N LEU A 53 -20.71 8.39 -5.18
CA LEU A 53 -21.26 7.03 -5.22
C LEU A 53 -20.81 6.27 -6.47
N VAL A 54 -20.83 6.91 -7.64
CA VAL A 54 -20.30 6.31 -8.88
C VAL A 54 -18.81 5.99 -8.73
N GLY A 55 -18.02 6.90 -8.13
CA GLY A 55 -16.61 6.66 -7.84
C GLY A 55 -16.39 5.51 -6.87
N ALA A 56 -17.18 5.42 -5.79
CA ALA A 56 -17.12 4.33 -4.83
C ALA A 56 -17.46 2.98 -5.49
N LEU A 57 -18.52 2.92 -6.30
CA LEU A 57 -18.85 1.72 -7.08
C LEU A 57 -17.71 1.31 -8.01
N LYS A 58 -17.02 2.27 -8.64
CA LYS A 58 -15.84 1.97 -9.46
C LYS A 58 -14.71 1.33 -8.65
N THR A 59 -14.48 1.75 -7.41
CA THR A 59 -13.46 1.10 -6.55
C THR A 59 -13.82 -0.36 -6.22
N VAL A 60 -15.12 -0.62 -5.99
CA VAL A 60 -15.63 -1.98 -5.75
C VAL A 60 -15.49 -2.84 -7.01
N GLU A 61 -15.85 -2.32 -8.18
CA GLU A 61 -15.66 -3.01 -9.46
C GLU A 61 -14.19 -3.39 -9.67
N ILE A 62 -13.26 -2.46 -9.43
CA ILE A 62 -11.82 -2.69 -9.56
C ILE A 62 -11.35 -3.79 -8.61
N ALA A 63 -11.73 -3.71 -7.33
CA ALA A 63 -11.33 -4.67 -6.32
C ALA A 63 -11.87 -6.08 -6.60
N LEU A 64 -13.13 -6.18 -7.04
CA LEU A 64 -13.76 -7.47 -7.39
C LEU A 64 -13.09 -8.10 -8.61
N LEU A 65 -12.87 -7.32 -9.68
CA LEU A 65 -12.20 -7.83 -10.89
C LEU A 65 -10.76 -8.24 -10.60
N GLY A 66 -10.00 -7.43 -9.87
CA GLY A 66 -8.62 -7.74 -9.50
C GLY A 66 -8.53 -9.02 -8.66
N THR A 67 -9.42 -9.16 -7.67
CA THR A 67 -9.48 -10.37 -6.83
C THR A 67 -9.90 -11.60 -7.63
N ALA A 68 -10.84 -11.47 -8.56
CA ALA A 68 -11.27 -12.58 -9.41
C ALA A 68 -10.14 -13.09 -10.30
N VAL A 69 -9.40 -12.19 -10.96
CA VAL A 69 -8.24 -12.55 -11.78
C VAL A 69 -7.14 -13.16 -10.92
N ALA A 70 -6.84 -12.54 -9.77
CA ALA A 70 -5.85 -13.04 -8.83
C ALA A 70 -6.22 -14.45 -8.32
N ALA A 71 -7.50 -14.70 -8.01
CA ALA A 71 -7.96 -16.02 -7.57
C ALA A 71 -7.79 -17.10 -8.67
N ILE A 72 -8.16 -16.78 -9.92
CA ILE A 72 -8.01 -17.71 -11.05
C ILE A 72 -6.55 -18.11 -11.27
N LEU A 73 -5.62 -17.16 -11.12
CA LEU A 73 -4.19 -17.43 -11.27
C LEU A 73 -3.57 -18.09 -10.02
N ALA A 74 -3.97 -17.66 -8.82
CA ALA A 74 -3.40 -18.14 -7.56
C ALA A 74 -3.88 -19.56 -7.21
N LEU A 75 -5.08 -19.97 -7.60
CA LEU A 75 -5.58 -21.33 -7.37
C LEU A 75 -4.67 -22.41 -7.96
N PRO A 76 -4.39 -22.45 -9.28
CA PRO A 76 -3.52 -23.47 -9.86
C PRO A 76 -2.09 -23.39 -9.32
N LEU A 77 -1.52 -22.19 -9.19
CA LEU A 77 -0.20 -21.98 -8.59
C LEU A 77 -0.12 -22.46 -7.12
N GLY A 78 -1.21 -22.28 -6.36
CA GLY A 78 -1.34 -22.75 -4.99
C GLY A 78 -1.35 -24.28 -4.90
N PHE A 79 -2.10 -24.96 -5.77
CA PHE A 79 -2.08 -26.43 -5.84
C PHE A 79 -0.71 -26.97 -6.26
N LEU A 80 -0.03 -26.31 -7.22
CA LEU A 80 1.31 -26.68 -7.66
C LEU A 80 2.39 -26.41 -6.59
N SER A 81 2.13 -25.48 -5.67
CA SER A 81 3.01 -25.22 -4.52
C SER A 81 2.67 -26.09 -3.30
N ALA A 82 1.69 -27.01 -3.37
CA ALA A 82 1.37 -27.88 -2.25
C ALA A 82 2.32 -29.09 -2.21
N ARG A 83 3.05 -29.26 -1.09
CA ARG A 83 4.00 -30.39 -0.87
C ARG A 83 3.38 -31.78 -0.97
N ASN A 84 2.05 -31.88 -0.81
CA ASN A 84 1.29 -33.13 -0.87
C ASN A 84 0.98 -33.53 -2.33
N ILE A 85 0.71 -32.55 -3.19
CA ILE A 85 0.11 -32.78 -4.52
C ILE A 85 1.18 -32.73 -5.62
N ALA A 86 2.17 -31.84 -5.50
CA ALA A 86 3.14 -31.58 -6.56
C ALA A 86 4.49 -32.27 -6.31
N ALA A 87 5.09 -32.78 -7.38
CA ALA A 87 6.46 -33.29 -7.35
C ALA A 87 7.46 -32.19 -6.94
N ALA A 88 8.55 -32.58 -6.27
CA ALA A 88 9.57 -31.64 -5.78
C ALA A 88 10.09 -30.69 -6.89
N ALA A 89 10.20 -31.19 -8.13
CA ALA A 89 10.63 -30.40 -9.29
C ALA A 89 9.70 -29.23 -9.63
N LEU A 90 8.40 -29.33 -9.34
CA LEU A 90 7.40 -28.28 -9.61
C LEU A 90 7.11 -27.42 -8.38
N PHE A 91 7.30 -27.99 -7.19
CA PHE A 91 7.10 -27.29 -5.91
C PHE A 91 8.02 -26.08 -5.74
N TYR A 92 9.34 -26.27 -5.93
CA TYR A 92 10.32 -25.20 -5.75
C TYR A 92 10.11 -24.01 -6.70
N PRO A 93 9.91 -24.19 -8.02
CA PRO A 93 9.68 -23.06 -8.92
C PRO A 93 8.33 -22.38 -8.68
N ALA A 94 7.24 -23.12 -8.45
CA ALA A 94 5.94 -22.52 -8.15
C ALA A 94 6.00 -21.63 -6.89
N ARG A 95 6.70 -22.10 -5.85
CA ARG A 95 6.89 -21.34 -4.61
C ARG A 95 7.83 -20.14 -4.78
N ALA A 96 8.86 -20.26 -5.61
CA ALA A 96 9.74 -19.14 -5.94
C ALA A 96 8.96 -18.02 -6.66
N ILE A 97 8.07 -18.37 -7.60
CA ILE A 97 7.21 -17.41 -8.30
C ILE A 97 6.27 -16.70 -7.31
N LEU A 98 5.58 -17.45 -6.45
CA LEU A 98 4.69 -16.85 -5.44
C LEU A 98 5.46 -15.92 -4.47
N ASN A 99 6.66 -16.33 -4.05
CA ASN A 99 7.51 -15.49 -3.20
C ASN A 99 7.98 -14.23 -3.93
N PHE A 100 8.33 -14.33 -5.22
CA PHE A 100 8.71 -13.19 -6.04
C PHE A 100 7.57 -12.17 -6.11
N PHE A 101 6.36 -12.61 -6.47
CA PHE A 101 5.22 -11.70 -6.57
C PHE A 101 4.91 -10.98 -5.26
N ARG A 102 5.11 -11.65 -4.12
CA ARG A 102 4.91 -11.08 -2.77
C ARG A 102 6.06 -10.22 -2.26
N SER A 103 7.26 -10.34 -2.84
CA SER A 103 8.44 -9.60 -2.41
C SER A 103 8.54 -8.20 -3.00
N VAL A 104 7.88 -7.99 -4.15
CA VAL A 104 7.82 -6.69 -4.82
C VAL A 104 6.74 -5.83 -4.15
N ASP A 105 7.09 -4.58 -3.87
CA ASP A 105 6.18 -3.60 -3.29
C ASP A 105 5.05 -3.23 -4.25
N THR A 106 3.86 -2.95 -3.71
CA THR A 106 2.67 -2.61 -4.51
C THR A 106 2.84 -1.33 -5.32
N LEU A 107 3.67 -0.38 -4.88
CA LEU A 107 3.96 0.84 -5.64
C LEU A 107 4.75 0.54 -6.91
N VAL A 108 5.61 -0.47 -6.89
CA VAL A 108 6.38 -0.88 -8.08
C VAL A 108 5.44 -1.42 -9.14
N TYR A 109 4.50 -2.30 -8.76
CA TYR A 109 3.48 -2.80 -9.68
C TYR A 109 2.60 -1.66 -10.22
N ALA A 110 2.13 -0.77 -9.34
CA ALA A 110 1.33 0.38 -9.74
C ALA A 110 2.06 1.22 -10.80
N LEU A 111 3.35 1.53 -10.59
CA LEU A 111 4.13 2.33 -11.53
C LEU A 111 4.34 1.62 -12.87
N VAL A 112 4.64 0.31 -12.87
CA VAL A 112 4.83 -0.47 -14.09
C VAL A 112 3.52 -0.57 -14.89
N PHE A 113 2.39 -0.85 -14.23
CA PHE A 113 1.10 -0.97 -14.91
C PHE A 113 0.54 0.37 -15.40
N VAL A 114 0.77 1.46 -14.66
CA VAL A 114 0.44 2.82 -15.12
C VAL A 114 1.30 3.20 -16.34
N ALA A 115 2.60 2.84 -16.36
CA ALA A 115 3.44 3.09 -17.52
C ALA A 115 3.03 2.24 -18.75
N ALA A 116 2.56 1.00 -18.53
CA ALA A 116 2.18 0.10 -19.61
C ALA A 116 0.80 0.40 -20.21
N VAL A 117 -0.19 0.77 -19.39
CA VAL A 117 -1.59 0.92 -19.83
C VAL A 117 -2.11 2.36 -19.74
N GLY A 118 -1.35 3.26 -19.11
CA GLY A 118 -1.73 4.64 -18.88
C GLY A 118 -2.55 4.85 -17.59
N LEU A 119 -2.96 6.09 -17.34
CA LEU A 119 -3.76 6.46 -16.18
C LEU A 119 -5.22 6.02 -16.39
N GLY A 120 -5.75 5.22 -15.45
CA GLY A 120 -7.12 4.74 -15.51
C GLY A 120 -7.43 3.71 -14.41
N PRO A 121 -8.65 3.13 -14.42
CA PRO A 121 -9.04 2.10 -13.45
C PRO A 121 -8.41 0.73 -13.74
N PHE A 122 -7.95 0.49 -14.97
CA PHE A 122 -7.42 -0.80 -15.42
C PHE A 122 -6.07 -1.17 -14.76
N PRO A 123 -5.08 -0.27 -14.61
CA PRO A 123 -3.89 -0.54 -13.78
C PRO A 123 -4.23 -0.99 -12.36
N GLY A 124 -5.28 -0.43 -11.76
CA GLY A 124 -5.74 -0.80 -10.42
C GLY A 124 -6.35 -2.20 -10.33
N VAL A 125 -6.78 -2.78 -11.46
CA VAL A 125 -7.25 -4.18 -11.52
C VAL A 125 -6.07 -5.15 -11.61
N LEU A 126 -4.94 -4.71 -12.16
CA LEU A 126 -3.77 -5.56 -12.45
C LEU A 126 -2.68 -5.53 -11.36
N ALA A 127 -2.60 -4.43 -10.59
CA ALA A 127 -1.66 -4.25 -9.49
C ALA A 127 -2.03 -5.11 -8.27
#